data_AF-A0A3B8M386-F1
#
_entry.id   AF-A0A3B8M386-F1
#
_cell.length_a   1.000
_cell.length_b   1.000
_cell.length_c   1.000
_cell.angle_alpha   90.00
_cell.angle_beta   90.00
_cell.angle_gamma   90.00
#
_symmetry.space_group_name_H-M   'P 1'
#
loop_
_entity.id
_entity.type
_entity.pdbx_description
1 polymer ?
#
loop_
_entity_poly.entity_id
_entity_poly.type
_entity_poly.pdbx_seq_one_letter_code
_entity_poly.pdbx_strand_id
1 'polypeptide(L)'
;PIYAQCGTGRAGFAFTLEHWNLYDASPAWRAVTTGSKEEKIAKMQDPELRQSLVEEAEEADRRLQVIQAGVGGNPKSLVVQGVNRQSDLQKYVGKSVGDIAEAEGKHHIEVMLDLSLQGDLNVEFLGPDKGSNADFMAEMMNTSPYAIPGVSDGGAHTKFFTGGAYTTDFLTWLVRDEAVVTLEEAHYRLSNLPAHAAGFRDRGTLSEGAAADVLVYDMEELDILPNWIGDVEYDLPGGEWRRVQRAAGYQQIIVNGQITFENGECTGSTPGKLLRHGRA
;
A
#
# COMPACT_ATOMS: atom_id res chain seq x y z
N PRO A 1 -11.32 20.40 18.75
CA PRO A 1 -11.77 19.29 17.87
C PRO A 1 -10.59 18.33 17.68
N ILE A 2 -10.84 17.03 17.54
CA ILE A 2 -9.80 16.04 17.23
C ILE A 2 -9.95 15.71 15.75
N TYR A 3 -8.94 16.02 14.95
CA TYR A 3 -8.84 15.60 13.55
C TYR A 3 -8.23 14.21 13.51
N ALA A 4 -8.86 13.31 12.75
CA ALA A 4 -8.41 11.94 12.60
C ALA A 4 -8.11 11.67 11.12
N GLN A 5 -6.99 11.01 10.84
CA GLN A 5 -6.79 10.38 9.54
C GLN A 5 -7.48 9.01 9.54
N CYS A 6 -8.18 8.73 8.46
CA CYS A 6 -8.85 7.44 8.26
C CYS A 6 -8.15 6.70 7.11
N GLY A 7 -7.76 5.45 7.36
CA GLY A 7 -7.20 4.56 6.33
C GLY A 7 -8.25 4.19 5.30
N THR A 8 -8.41 5.01 4.26
CA THR A 8 -9.45 4.84 3.23
C THR A 8 -8.93 4.20 1.95
N GLY A 9 -7.62 3.98 1.83
CA GLY A 9 -7.03 3.36 0.65
C GLY A 9 -7.20 1.84 0.67
N ARG A 10 -7.59 1.27 -0.47
CA ARG A 10 -7.70 -0.19 -0.69
C ARG A 10 -6.38 -0.86 -1.05
N ALA A 11 -5.27 -0.13 -0.97
CA ALA A 11 -3.96 -0.61 -1.41
C ALA A 11 -3.57 -1.91 -0.68
N GLY A 12 -3.33 -2.96 -1.49
CA GLY A 12 -2.70 -4.19 -1.03
C GLY A 12 -1.19 -4.00 -0.82
N PHE A 13 -0.52 -5.07 -0.42
CA PHE A 13 0.93 -5.14 -0.34
C PHE A 13 1.42 -6.43 -0.98
N ALA A 14 2.57 -6.40 -1.64
CA ALA A 14 3.26 -7.59 -2.09
C ALA A 14 4.71 -7.61 -1.65
N PHE A 15 5.25 -8.80 -1.48
CA PHE A 15 6.63 -8.94 -1.05
C PHE A 15 7.25 -10.24 -1.48
N THR A 16 8.57 -10.28 -1.40
CA THR A 16 9.39 -11.47 -1.53
C THR A 16 10.18 -11.65 -0.24
N LEU A 17 10.50 -12.89 0.17
CA LEU A 17 11.32 -13.09 1.37
C LEU A 17 12.76 -12.60 1.23
N GLU A 18 13.20 -12.23 0.02
CA GLU A 18 14.47 -11.53 -0.18
C GLU A 18 14.49 -10.18 0.53
N HIS A 19 13.42 -9.39 0.40
CA HIS A 19 13.36 -8.01 0.89
C HIS A 19 12.43 -7.81 2.08
N TRP A 20 11.62 -8.81 2.43
CA TRP A 20 10.61 -8.68 3.48
C TRP A 20 11.20 -8.52 4.88
N ASN A 21 10.57 -7.65 5.67
CA ASN A 21 10.96 -7.37 7.04
C ASN A 21 9.77 -7.19 8.02
N LEU A 22 8.54 -7.50 7.60
CA LEU A 22 7.31 -7.19 8.37
C LEU A 22 6.82 -8.34 9.27
N TYR A 23 7.65 -9.35 9.48
CA TYR A 23 7.46 -10.37 10.54
C TYR A 23 8.42 -10.17 11.71
N ASP A 24 8.86 -8.93 11.95
CA ASP A 24 9.83 -8.57 12.98
C ASP A 24 9.28 -8.69 14.42
N ALA A 25 7.96 -8.71 14.60
CA ALA A 25 7.35 -9.05 15.89
C ALA A 25 7.64 -10.49 16.33
N SER A 26 7.97 -11.39 15.39
CA SER A 26 8.26 -12.79 15.64
C SER A 26 9.76 -13.06 15.78
N PRO A 27 10.23 -13.58 16.93
CA PRO A 27 11.62 -13.98 17.10
C PRO A 27 12.08 -15.04 16.09
N ALA A 28 11.26 -16.05 15.78
CA ALA A 28 11.62 -17.08 14.82
C ALA A 28 11.74 -16.50 13.40
N TRP A 29 10.79 -15.65 12.98
CA TRP A 29 10.87 -14.99 11.67
C TRP A 29 12.08 -14.08 11.57
N ARG A 30 12.42 -13.31 12.61
CA ARG A 30 13.64 -12.51 12.65
C ARG A 30 14.90 -13.34 12.48
N ALA A 31 14.99 -14.48 13.16
CA ALA A 31 16.14 -15.36 13.08
C ALA A 31 16.38 -15.81 11.63
N VAL A 32 15.30 -16.20 10.93
CA VAL A 32 15.33 -16.74 9.55
C VAL A 32 15.49 -15.66 8.47
N THR A 33 14.85 -14.50 8.63
CA THR A 33 14.74 -13.49 7.56
C THR A 33 15.76 -12.36 7.63
N THR A 34 16.61 -12.32 8.66
CA THR A 34 17.69 -11.32 8.80
C THR A 34 19.01 -11.85 8.25
N GLY A 35 19.77 -11.01 7.54
CA GLY A 35 21.09 -11.35 6.99
C GLY A 35 21.18 -11.13 5.48
N SER A 36 22.29 -11.56 4.90
CA SER A 36 22.44 -11.64 3.43
C SER A 36 21.45 -12.65 2.84
N LYS A 37 21.26 -12.59 1.52
CA LYS A 37 20.40 -13.55 0.80
C LYS A 37 20.84 -15.00 1.05
N GLU A 38 22.15 -15.25 1.01
CA GLU A 38 22.75 -16.57 1.24
C GLU A 38 22.52 -17.05 2.68
N GLU A 39 22.67 -16.15 3.67
CA GLU A 39 22.38 -16.46 5.07
C GLU A 39 20.90 -16.82 5.26
N LYS A 40 19.98 -16.05 4.65
CA LYS A 40 18.54 -16.35 4.68
C LYS A 40 18.23 -17.71 4.07
N ILE A 41 18.79 -18.03 2.90
CA ILE A 41 18.61 -19.34 2.25
C ILE A 41 19.10 -20.46 3.17
N ALA A 42 20.30 -20.35 3.73
CA ALA A 42 20.86 -21.35 4.63
C ALA A 42 19.96 -21.57 5.87
N LYS A 43 19.47 -20.47 6.47
CA LYS A 43 18.57 -20.53 7.62
C LYS A 43 17.19 -21.11 7.30
N MET A 44 16.65 -20.85 6.11
CA MET A 44 15.39 -21.43 5.65
C MET A 44 15.50 -22.92 5.32
N GLN A 45 16.72 -23.44 5.16
CA GLN A 45 17.00 -24.86 4.98
C GLN A 45 17.25 -25.60 6.32
N ASP A 46 17.47 -24.86 7.42
CA ASP A 46 17.72 -25.42 8.74
C ASP A 46 16.43 -26.00 9.36
N PRO A 47 16.34 -27.32 9.60
CA PRO A 47 15.14 -27.94 10.17
C PRO A 47 14.74 -27.40 11.55
N GLU A 48 15.71 -26.99 12.39
CA GLU A 48 15.41 -26.48 13.74
C GLU A 48 14.77 -25.09 13.65
N LEU A 49 15.28 -24.23 12.77
CA LEU A 49 14.71 -22.90 12.55
C LEU A 49 13.32 -22.98 11.90
N ARG A 50 13.14 -23.88 10.93
CA ARG A 50 11.83 -24.14 10.32
C ARG A 50 10.80 -24.60 11.36
N GLN A 51 11.18 -25.56 12.19
CA GLN A 51 10.32 -26.05 13.28
C GLN A 51 9.95 -24.92 14.26
N SER A 52 10.89 -24.03 14.60
CA SER A 52 10.60 -22.89 15.48
C SER A 52 9.55 -21.92 14.90
N LEU A 53 9.54 -21.72 13.57
CA LEU A 53 8.53 -20.90 12.89
C LEU A 53 7.15 -21.57 12.94
N VAL A 54 7.09 -22.89 12.77
CA VAL A 54 5.84 -23.66 12.86
C VAL A 54 5.25 -23.56 14.26
N GLU A 55 6.06 -23.81 15.30
CA GLU A 55 5.62 -23.77 16.69
C GLU A 55 5.11 -22.39 17.11
N GLU A 56 5.81 -21.32 16.69
CA GLU A 56 5.39 -19.95 16.98
C GLU A 56 4.08 -19.59 16.27
N ALA A 57 3.91 -20.00 15.00
CA ALA A 57 2.67 -19.79 14.25
C ALA A 57 1.48 -20.53 14.89
N GLU A 58 1.67 -21.77 15.33
CA GLU A 58 0.59 -22.51 16.02
C GLU A 58 0.23 -21.90 17.38
N GLU A 59 1.21 -21.42 18.14
CA GLU A 59 0.94 -20.76 19.42
C GLU A 59 0.19 -19.44 19.22
N ALA A 60 0.52 -18.69 18.16
CA ALA A 60 -0.22 -17.51 17.73
C ALA A 60 -1.70 -17.82 17.52
N ASP A 61 -1.97 -18.83 16.68
CA ASP A 61 -3.31 -19.28 16.32
C ASP A 61 -4.07 -19.74 17.57
N ARG A 62 -3.44 -20.54 18.44
CA ARG A 62 -4.03 -21.02 19.71
C ARG A 62 -4.44 -19.89 20.64
N ARG A 63 -3.63 -18.84 20.74
CA ARG A 63 -3.92 -17.69 21.61
C ARG A 63 -4.84 -16.65 20.96
N LEU A 64 -5.29 -16.88 19.72
CA LEU A 64 -5.93 -15.86 18.88
C LEU A 64 -5.11 -14.57 18.84
N GLN A 65 -3.78 -14.70 18.95
CA GLN A 65 -2.87 -13.58 18.89
C GLN A 65 -2.66 -13.21 17.43
N VAL A 66 -2.90 -11.94 17.12
CA VAL A 66 -2.49 -11.39 15.85
C VAL A 66 -0.99 -11.11 15.96
N ILE A 67 -0.13 -12.14 15.78
CA ILE A 67 1.34 -11.92 15.65
C ILE A 67 1.65 -10.97 14.46
N GLN A 68 0.64 -10.66 13.62
CA GLN A 68 0.70 -9.92 12.36
C GLN A 68 -0.18 -8.66 12.30
N ALA A 69 -0.43 -7.99 13.43
CA ALA A 69 -1.22 -6.74 13.41
C ALA A 69 -0.53 -5.60 12.64
N GLY A 70 0.77 -5.74 12.33
CA GLY A 70 1.53 -4.82 11.46
C GLY A 70 1.85 -5.47 10.11
N VAL A 71 1.23 -4.94 9.04
CA VAL A 71 1.53 -5.03 7.59
C VAL A 71 1.72 -6.41 6.95
N GLY A 72 2.08 -7.48 7.66
CA GLY A 72 2.50 -8.74 7.01
C GLY A 72 1.42 -9.81 6.80
N GLY A 73 0.25 -9.68 7.44
CA GLY A 73 -0.90 -10.59 7.26
C GLY A 73 -0.66 -12.04 7.67
N ASN A 74 -1.74 -12.84 7.70
CA ASN A 74 -1.67 -14.27 7.98
C ASN A 74 -1.00 -15.01 6.80
N PRO A 75 0.07 -15.81 6.99
CA PRO A 75 0.78 -16.41 5.88
C PRO A 75 -0.14 -17.39 5.14
N LYS A 76 -1.12 -18.01 5.83
CA LYS A 76 -2.18 -18.82 5.20
C LYS A 76 -2.97 -18.05 4.13
N SER A 77 -3.25 -16.77 4.37
CA SER A 77 -4.07 -15.93 3.49
C SER A 77 -3.28 -15.25 2.36
N LEU A 78 -1.96 -15.37 2.34
CA LEU A 78 -1.15 -14.79 1.27
C LEU A 78 -1.39 -15.54 -0.03
N VAL A 79 -1.49 -14.80 -1.13
CA VAL A 79 -1.67 -15.36 -2.48
C VAL A 79 -0.36 -15.33 -3.24
N VAL A 80 -0.02 -16.42 -3.93
CA VAL A 80 1.15 -16.42 -4.82
C VAL A 80 0.82 -15.61 -6.07
N GLN A 81 1.57 -14.54 -6.31
CA GLN A 81 1.34 -13.64 -7.45
C GLN A 81 2.38 -13.82 -8.56
N GLY A 82 3.64 -14.03 -8.18
CA GLY A 82 4.75 -14.17 -9.10
C GLY A 82 5.71 -15.25 -8.61
N VAL A 83 6.32 -15.98 -9.55
CA VAL A 83 7.14 -17.16 -9.24
C VAL A 83 8.55 -17.08 -9.81
N ASN A 84 9.04 -15.86 -10.10
CA ASN A 84 10.39 -15.63 -10.63
C ASN A 84 10.75 -16.53 -11.83
N ARG A 85 9.83 -16.67 -12.80
CA ARG A 85 9.98 -17.50 -14.01
C ARG A 85 10.21 -19.01 -13.76
N GLN A 86 9.95 -19.50 -12.55
CA GLN A 86 9.96 -20.93 -12.24
C GLN A 86 8.71 -21.61 -12.82
N SER A 87 8.87 -22.38 -13.90
CA SER A 87 7.78 -23.06 -14.60
C SER A 87 6.97 -23.97 -13.68
N ASP A 88 7.65 -24.67 -12.78
CA ASP A 88 7.05 -25.70 -11.93
C ASP A 88 6.16 -25.09 -10.83
N LEU A 89 6.39 -23.83 -10.50
CA LEU A 89 5.61 -23.07 -9.52
C LEU A 89 4.40 -22.36 -10.15
N GLN A 90 4.31 -22.28 -11.48
CA GLN A 90 3.25 -21.52 -12.17
C GLN A 90 1.84 -22.01 -11.81
N LYS A 91 1.69 -23.30 -11.48
CA LYS A 91 0.44 -23.92 -10.99
C LYS A 91 -0.08 -23.37 -9.65
N TYR A 92 0.74 -22.60 -8.93
CA TYR A 92 0.40 -22.00 -7.65
C TYR A 92 0.00 -20.54 -7.75
N VAL A 93 0.28 -19.86 -8.87
CA VAL A 93 -0.13 -18.47 -9.08
C VAL A 93 -1.65 -18.34 -8.95
N GLY A 94 -2.09 -17.37 -8.14
CA GLY A 94 -3.50 -17.12 -7.82
C GLY A 94 -4.07 -17.98 -6.68
N LYS A 95 -3.30 -18.91 -6.11
CA LYS A 95 -3.72 -19.72 -4.95
C LYS A 95 -3.17 -19.14 -3.66
N SER A 96 -3.91 -19.31 -2.57
CA SER A 96 -3.40 -18.97 -1.25
C SER A 96 -2.38 -20.00 -0.78
N VAL A 97 -1.42 -19.58 0.05
CA VAL A 97 -0.47 -20.50 0.70
C VAL A 97 -1.22 -21.56 1.51
N GLY A 98 -2.36 -21.21 2.13
CA GLY A 98 -3.23 -22.15 2.82
C GLY A 98 -3.79 -23.24 1.91
N ASP A 99 -4.33 -22.89 0.75
CA ASP A 99 -4.87 -23.85 -0.21
C ASP A 99 -3.78 -24.80 -0.73
N ILE A 100 -2.57 -24.27 -0.96
CA ILE A 100 -1.42 -25.06 -1.38
C ILE A 100 -1.01 -26.03 -0.27
N ALA A 101 -0.99 -25.57 0.98
CA ALA A 101 -0.66 -26.38 2.15
C ALA A 101 -1.64 -27.55 2.34
N GLU A 102 -2.93 -27.31 2.19
CA GLU A 102 -3.95 -28.35 2.24
C GLU A 102 -3.76 -29.38 1.12
N ALA A 103 -3.55 -28.90 -0.12
CA ALA A 103 -3.36 -29.77 -1.29
C ALA A 103 -2.08 -30.63 -1.20
N GLU A 104 -1.01 -30.12 -0.58
CA GLU A 104 0.26 -30.84 -0.40
C GLU A 104 0.33 -31.63 0.91
N GLY A 105 -0.64 -31.49 1.82
CA GLY A 105 -0.58 -32.09 3.15
C GLY A 105 0.59 -31.59 3.99
N LYS A 106 0.98 -30.32 3.82
CA LYS A 106 2.10 -29.67 4.52
C LYS A 106 1.62 -28.55 5.44
N HIS A 107 2.47 -28.13 6.36
CA HIS A 107 2.21 -26.91 7.12
C HIS A 107 2.41 -25.66 6.23
N HIS A 108 1.56 -24.66 6.38
CA HIS A 108 1.57 -23.45 5.53
C HIS A 108 2.87 -22.65 5.58
N ILE A 109 3.56 -22.63 6.74
CA ILE A 109 4.90 -22.03 6.86
C ILE A 109 5.91 -22.79 5.99
N GLU A 110 5.90 -24.13 6.05
CA GLU A 110 6.80 -24.98 5.25
C GLU A 110 6.59 -24.74 3.75
N VAL A 111 5.33 -24.64 3.31
CA VAL A 111 4.99 -24.30 1.92
C VAL A 111 5.56 -22.94 1.53
N MET A 112 5.35 -21.90 2.36
CA MET A 112 5.87 -20.57 2.07
C MET A 112 7.40 -20.57 1.92
N LEU A 113 8.11 -21.28 2.80
CA LEU A 113 9.58 -21.42 2.73
C LEU A 113 10.02 -22.23 1.51
N ASP A 114 9.36 -23.36 1.21
CA ASP A 114 9.66 -24.20 0.05
C ASP A 114 9.51 -23.44 -1.27
N LEU A 115 8.40 -22.69 -1.41
CA LEU A 115 8.16 -21.85 -2.57
C LEU A 115 9.23 -20.77 -2.69
N SER A 116 9.53 -20.09 -1.57
CA SER A 116 10.55 -19.03 -1.53
C SER A 116 11.93 -19.56 -1.93
N LEU A 117 12.35 -20.70 -1.39
CA LEU A 117 13.62 -21.34 -1.74
C LEU A 117 13.69 -21.73 -3.22
N GLN A 118 12.61 -22.31 -3.77
CA GLN A 118 12.54 -22.67 -5.18
C GLN A 118 12.61 -21.46 -6.12
N GLY A 119 12.07 -20.31 -5.70
CA GLY A 119 12.13 -19.06 -6.45
C GLY A 119 13.35 -18.18 -6.15
N ASP A 120 14.37 -18.70 -5.46
CA ASP A 120 15.56 -17.94 -5.05
C ASP A 120 15.18 -16.67 -4.26
N LEU A 121 14.28 -16.86 -3.28
CA LEU A 121 13.63 -15.86 -2.43
C LEU A 121 12.78 -14.81 -3.16
N ASN A 122 12.54 -14.96 -4.47
CA ASN A 122 11.80 -14.02 -5.32
C ASN A 122 10.40 -14.52 -5.74
N VAL A 123 9.82 -15.47 -5.00
CA VAL A 123 8.38 -15.69 -5.08
C VAL A 123 7.67 -14.50 -4.45
N GLU A 124 6.76 -13.89 -5.20
CA GLU A 124 5.98 -12.74 -4.77
C GLU A 124 4.69 -13.22 -4.11
N PHE A 125 4.54 -12.85 -2.83
CA PHE A 125 3.35 -13.08 -2.03
C PHE A 125 2.56 -11.79 -1.93
N LEU A 126 1.29 -11.88 -2.28
CA LEU A 126 0.32 -10.81 -2.19
C LEU A 126 -0.47 -10.95 -0.88
N GLY A 127 -0.51 -9.88 -0.10
CA GLY A 127 -1.42 -9.72 1.02
C GLY A 127 -2.88 -9.86 0.57
N PRO A 128 -3.75 -10.52 1.35
CA PRO A 128 -5.16 -10.62 0.99
C PRO A 128 -5.77 -9.21 0.87
N ASP A 129 -6.77 -9.06 0.00
CA ASP A 129 -7.67 -7.91 0.08
C ASP A 129 -8.22 -7.85 1.51
N LYS A 130 -8.02 -6.71 2.18
CA LYS A 130 -8.40 -6.53 3.59
C LYS A 130 -9.92 -6.52 3.78
N GLY A 131 -10.71 -6.79 2.76
CA GLY A 131 -12.16 -6.75 2.82
C GLY A 131 -12.63 -5.32 3.02
N SER A 132 -12.05 -4.40 2.24
CA SER A 132 -12.45 -2.99 2.24
C SER A 132 -13.95 -2.89 2.03
N ASN A 133 -14.65 -2.29 2.99
CA ASN A 133 -16.10 -2.19 2.99
C ASN A 133 -16.51 -0.73 2.85
N ALA A 134 -17.19 -0.42 1.74
CA ALA A 134 -17.59 0.95 1.42
C ALA A 134 -18.57 1.53 2.46
N ASP A 135 -19.51 0.72 2.97
CA ASP A 135 -20.49 1.16 3.97
C ASP A 135 -19.81 1.56 5.29
N PHE A 136 -18.84 0.77 5.77
CA PHE A 136 -18.09 1.10 6.98
C PHE A 136 -17.21 2.35 6.79
N MET A 137 -16.62 2.52 5.60
CA MET A 137 -15.89 3.75 5.27
C MET A 137 -16.83 4.95 5.22
N ALA A 138 -18.00 4.80 4.61
CA ALA A 138 -19.02 5.82 4.53
C ALA A 138 -19.55 6.20 5.91
N GLU A 139 -19.76 5.24 6.81
CA GLU A 139 -20.14 5.52 8.21
C GLU A 139 -19.11 6.42 8.89
N MET A 140 -17.81 6.09 8.78
CA MET A 140 -16.73 6.90 9.35
C MET A 140 -16.67 8.30 8.74
N MET A 141 -16.75 8.41 7.41
CA MET A 141 -16.70 9.69 6.71
C MET A 141 -17.92 10.55 7.06
N ASN A 142 -19.12 10.00 6.95
CA ASN A 142 -20.36 10.76 7.04
C ASN A 142 -20.75 11.10 8.49
N THR A 143 -20.25 10.36 9.48
CA THR A 143 -20.55 10.63 10.90
C THR A 143 -19.61 11.68 11.53
N SER A 144 -18.38 11.82 11.03
CA SER A 144 -17.39 12.74 11.59
C SER A 144 -17.00 13.86 10.62
N PRO A 145 -17.22 15.14 10.98
CA PRO A 145 -16.77 16.27 10.17
C PRO A 145 -15.24 16.50 10.24
N TYR A 146 -14.53 15.73 11.06
CA TYR A 146 -13.07 15.87 11.29
C TYR A 146 -12.26 14.68 10.77
N ALA A 147 -12.89 13.79 9.98
CA ALA A 147 -12.24 12.64 9.37
C ALA A 147 -11.59 13.02 8.02
N ILE A 148 -10.28 12.91 7.95
CA ILE A 148 -9.47 13.18 6.76
C ILE A 148 -9.14 11.83 6.08
N PRO A 149 -9.57 11.60 4.83
CA PRO A 149 -9.15 10.43 4.06
C PRO A 149 -7.63 10.36 3.95
N GLY A 150 -7.04 9.19 4.15
CA GLY A 150 -5.60 9.08 4.15
C GLY A 150 -5.01 7.77 4.65
N VAL A 151 -3.88 7.93 5.33
CA VAL A 151 -2.76 6.97 5.49
C VAL A 151 -2.08 6.66 4.14
N SER A 152 -1.50 7.70 3.53
CA SER A 152 -0.64 7.51 2.37
C SER A 152 0.56 6.63 2.72
N ASP A 153 1.23 6.93 3.84
CA ASP A 153 2.52 6.33 4.22
C ASP A 153 3.51 6.26 3.01
N GLY A 154 3.31 7.15 2.03
CA GLY A 154 3.96 7.13 0.74
C GLY A 154 5.43 7.48 0.89
N GLY A 155 6.29 6.55 0.48
CA GLY A 155 7.74 6.67 0.67
C GLY A 155 8.27 5.83 1.84
N ALA A 156 7.41 5.32 2.72
CA ALA A 156 7.74 4.18 3.56
C ALA A 156 7.48 2.88 2.78
N HIS A 157 8.16 1.79 3.16
CA HIS A 157 7.86 0.44 2.65
C HIS A 157 7.78 0.35 1.11
N THR A 158 8.62 1.11 0.40
CA THR A 158 8.48 1.37 -1.06
C THR A 158 8.60 0.13 -1.94
N LYS A 159 9.14 -0.98 -1.42
CA LYS A 159 9.19 -2.28 -2.11
C LYS A 159 7.93 -3.12 -1.93
N PHE A 160 7.02 -2.71 -1.03
CA PHE A 160 5.88 -3.52 -0.61
C PHE A 160 4.53 -2.97 -1.07
N PHE A 161 4.31 -1.65 -1.02
CA PHE A 161 3.08 -1.03 -1.50
C PHE A 161 3.27 0.43 -1.89
N THR A 162 2.22 1.03 -2.46
CA THR A 162 2.18 2.41 -2.98
C THR A 162 0.95 3.15 -2.44
N GLY A 163 0.99 3.66 -1.21
CA GLY A 163 -0.16 4.35 -0.62
C GLY A 163 -0.38 5.80 -1.09
N GLY A 164 0.51 6.33 -1.93
CA GLY A 164 0.34 7.65 -2.55
C GLY A 164 -0.91 7.80 -3.42
N ALA A 165 -1.51 6.69 -3.86
CA ALA A 165 -2.70 6.68 -4.69
C ALA A 165 -4.02 6.94 -3.93
N TYR A 166 -3.98 7.13 -2.60
CA TYR A 166 -5.18 7.21 -1.75
C TYR A 166 -6.20 8.28 -2.18
N THR A 167 -5.77 9.41 -2.76
CA THR A 167 -6.69 10.47 -3.21
C THR A 167 -7.49 10.02 -4.42
N THR A 168 -6.80 9.44 -5.41
CA THR A 168 -7.42 8.87 -6.61
C THR A 168 -8.31 7.70 -6.22
N ASP A 169 -7.85 6.79 -5.35
CA ASP A 169 -8.64 5.64 -4.89
C ASP A 169 -9.92 6.09 -4.19
N PHE A 170 -9.84 7.12 -3.34
CA PHE A 170 -11.01 7.67 -2.65
C PHE A 170 -12.05 8.24 -3.64
N LEU A 171 -11.60 8.98 -4.66
CA LEU A 171 -12.47 9.54 -5.69
C LEU A 171 -13.07 8.45 -6.59
N THR A 172 -12.27 7.48 -7.03
CA THR A 172 -12.78 6.40 -7.88
C THR A 172 -13.70 5.47 -7.10
N TRP A 173 -13.36 5.11 -5.87
CA TRP A 173 -14.09 4.11 -5.11
C TRP A 173 -15.34 4.69 -4.43
N LEU A 174 -15.15 5.55 -3.43
CA LEU A 174 -16.25 5.96 -2.55
C LEU A 174 -17.17 7.01 -3.19
N VAL A 175 -16.68 7.73 -4.20
CA VAL A 175 -17.46 8.74 -4.93
C VAL A 175 -18.04 8.18 -6.22
N ARG A 176 -17.20 7.67 -7.14
CA ARG A 176 -17.68 7.22 -8.47
C ARG A 176 -18.32 5.83 -8.43
N ASP A 177 -17.62 4.82 -7.91
CA ASP A 177 -18.04 3.42 -8.04
C ASP A 177 -19.15 3.04 -7.05
N GLU A 178 -19.01 3.45 -5.78
CA GLU A 178 -19.96 3.13 -4.70
C GLU A 178 -21.01 4.22 -4.45
N ALA A 179 -20.72 5.46 -4.86
CA ALA A 179 -21.59 6.63 -4.69
C ALA A 179 -22.07 6.87 -3.24
N VAL A 180 -21.22 6.57 -2.25
CA VAL A 180 -21.50 6.72 -0.80
C VAL A 180 -20.97 8.01 -0.18
N VAL A 181 -20.09 8.73 -0.90
CA VAL A 181 -19.59 10.06 -0.56
C VAL A 181 -19.81 10.99 -1.75
N THR A 182 -20.31 12.22 -1.53
CA THR A 182 -20.51 13.17 -2.64
C THR A 182 -19.17 13.76 -3.11
N LEU A 183 -19.15 14.26 -4.35
CA LEU A 183 -17.95 14.84 -4.92
C LEU A 183 -17.49 16.10 -4.16
N GLU A 184 -18.42 16.96 -3.75
CA GLU A 184 -18.13 18.16 -2.98
C GLU A 184 -17.52 17.83 -1.61
N GLU A 185 -18.06 16.80 -0.95
CA GLU A 185 -17.57 16.34 0.34
C GLU A 185 -16.17 15.73 0.21
N ALA A 186 -15.93 14.96 -0.84
CA ALA A 186 -14.61 14.42 -1.15
C ALA A 186 -13.57 15.54 -1.34
N HIS A 187 -13.87 16.57 -2.12
CA HIS A 187 -12.97 17.71 -2.31
C HIS A 187 -12.77 18.54 -1.05
N TYR A 188 -13.82 18.75 -0.26
CA TYR A 188 -13.68 19.38 1.05
C TYR A 188 -12.68 18.60 1.93
N ARG A 189 -12.81 17.27 1.97
CA ARG A 189 -11.97 16.38 2.78
C ARG A 189 -10.55 16.19 2.27
N LEU A 190 -10.34 16.27 0.96
CA LEU A 190 -9.02 16.13 0.33
C LEU A 190 -8.28 17.47 0.19
N SER A 191 -8.96 18.61 0.36
CA SER A 191 -8.40 19.94 0.12
C SER A 191 -8.57 20.90 1.31
N ASN A 192 -9.79 21.35 1.62
CA ASN A 192 -10.04 22.36 2.65
C ASN A 192 -9.72 21.86 4.06
N LEU A 193 -10.28 20.70 4.42
CA LEU A 193 -10.15 20.12 5.76
C LEU A 193 -8.67 19.89 6.16
N PRO A 194 -7.81 19.25 5.34
CA PRO A 194 -6.39 19.10 5.66
C PRO A 194 -5.64 20.44 5.66
N ALA A 195 -5.96 21.38 4.76
CA ALA A 195 -5.37 22.71 4.78
C ALA A 195 -5.69 23.45 6.09
N HIS A 196 -6.94 23.40 6.53
CA HIS A 196 -7.38 23.99 7.79
C HIS A 196 -6.74 23.32 9.01
N ALA A 197 -6.69 21.97 9.03
CA ALA A 197 -6.03 21.21 10.09
C ALA A 197 -4.53 21.51 10.20
N ALA A 198 -3.86 21.77 9.06
CA ALA A 198 -2.45 22.18 9.00
C ALA A 198 -2.23 23.68 9.29
N GLY A 199 -3.31 24.47 9.46
CA GLY A 199 -3.24 25.90 9.76
C GLY A 199 -2.97 26.79 8.54
N PHE A 200 -3.20 26.30 7.32
CA PHE A 200 -3.08 27.08 6.10
C PHE A 200 -4.29 28.02 5.97
N ARG A 201 -4.02 29.27 5.56
CA ARG A 201 -5.00 30.36 5.52
C ARG A 201 -5.32 30.82 4.10
N ASP A 202 -4.57 30.37 3.11
CA ASP A 202 -4.62 30.79 1.72
C ASP A 202 -4.67 29.59 0.75
N ARG A 203 -5.04 28.39 1.23
CA ARG A 203 -5.08 27.14 0.43
C ARG A 203 -6.27 26.27 0.82
N GLY A 204 -6.57 25.29 -0.04
CA GLY A 204 -7.62 24.30 0.17
C GLY A 204 -8.99 24.71 -0.38
N THR A 205 -9.12 25.91 -0.95
CA THR A 205 -10.36 26.45 -1.54
C THR A 205 -10.11 27.18 -2.84
N LEU A 206 -11.09 27.11 -3.74
CA LEU A 206 -11.16 28.01 -4.90
C LEU A 206 -11.85 29.31 -4.47
N SER A 207 -11.05 30.30 -4.08
CA SER A 207 -11.54 31.60 -3.61
C SER A 207 -10.56 32.70 -4.00
N GLU A 208 -11.06 33.91 -4.24
CA GLU A 208 -10.20 35.07 -4.53
C GLU A 208 -9.16 35.28 -3.42
N GLY A 209 -7.91 35.51 -3.82
CA GLY A 209 -6.78 35.72 -2.90
C GLY A 209 -6.15 34.44 -2.33
N ALA A 210 -6.73 33.25 -2.58
CA ALA A 210 -6.06 31.98 -2.29
C ALA A 210 -4.99 31.68 -3.36
N ALA A 211 -4.05 30.79 -3.03
CA ALA A 211 -3.11 30.25 -4.00
C ALA A 211 -3.85 29.50 -5.10
N ALA A 212 -3.39 29.66 -6.35
CA ALA A 212 -3.93 28.94 -7.50
C ALA A 212 -3.39 27.49 -7.53
N ASP A 213 -3.77 26.70 -6.52
CA ASP A 213 -3.55 25.26 -6.46
C ASP A 213 -4.83 24.57 -6.94
N VAL A 214 -4.81 24.03 -8.17
CA VAL A 214 -6.01 23.57 -8.87
C VAL A 214 -5.75 22.23 -9.54
N LEU A 215 -6.75 21.35 -9.49
CA LEU A 215 -6.79 20.10 -10.25
C LEU A 215 -7.89 20.21 -11.31
N VAL A 216 -7.57 19.80 -12.53
CA VAL A 216 -8.53 19.62 -13.62
C VAL A 216 -8.44 18.16 -14.05
N TYR A 217 -9.54 17.44 -13.99
CA TYR A 217 -9.58 16.01 -14.29
C TYR A 217 -10.97 15.60 -14.77
N ASP A 218 -11.02 14.48 -15.49
CA ASP A 218 -12.27 13.80 -15.85
C ASP A 218 -12.52 12.65 -14.86
N MET A 219 -13.70 12.61 -14.23
CA MET A 219 -14.06 11.56 -13.27
C MET A 219 -14.19 10.19 -13.94
N GLU A 220 -14.64 10.13 -15.19
CA GLU A 220 -14.80 8.87 -15.92
C GLU A 220 -13.46 8.27 -16.33
N GLU A 221 -12.45 9.11 -16.58
CA GLU A 221 -11.09 8.68 -16.97
C GLU A 221 -10.13 8.52 -15.78
N LEU A 222 -10.56 8.88 -14.56
CA LEU A 222 -9.72 8.82 -13.37
C LEU A 222 -9.42 7.36 -12.98
N ASP A 223 -8.15 7.00 -12.89
CA ASP A 223 -7.75 5.63 -12.52
C ASP A 223 -6.35 5.58 -11.88
N ILE A 224 -6.03 4.45 -11.25
CA ILE A 224 -4.72 4.14 -10.66
C ILE A 224 -4.05 3.06 -11.50
N LEU A 225 -2.88 3.37 -12.06
CA LEU A 225 -2.19 2.48 -13.00
C LEU A 225 -0.82 2.05 -12.46
N PRO A 226 -0.50 0.74 -12.43
CA PRO A 226 -1.41 -0.41 -12.57
C PRO A 226 -2.29 -0.60 -11.32
N ASN A 227 -3.47 -1.22 -11.47
CA ASN A 227 -4.57 -1.25 -10.49
C ASN A 227 -4.29 -2.00 -9.17
N TRP A 228 -3.08 -2.51 -8.94
CA TRP A 228 -2.82 -3.32 -7.76
C TRP A 228 -1.43 -3.11 -7.15
N ILE A 229 -0.39 -3.62 -7.81
CA ILE A 229 0.97 -3.54 -7.32
C ILE A 229 1.76 -2.79 -8.37
N GLY A 230 2.16 -1.57 -8.03
CA GLY A 230 2.85 -0.65 -8.93
C GLY A 230 4.05 -1.27 -9.65
N ASP A 231 4.44 -0.64 -10.76
CA ASP A 231 5.62 -0.99 -11.52
C ASP A 231 6.89 -0.81 -10.70
N VAL A 232 7.93 -1.59 -11.01
CA VAL A 232 9.24 -1.46 -10.36
C VAL A 232 10.11 -0.45 -11.11
N GLU A 233 10.55 0.58 -10.40
CA GLU A 233 11.45 1.62 -10.90
C GLU A 233 12.77 1.59 -10.12
N TYR A 234 13.90 1.66 -10.82
CA TYR A 234 15.26 1.66 -10.27
C TYR A 234 15.82 3.09 -10.19
N ASP A 235 15.08 3.98 -9.51
CA ASP A 235 15.35 5.41 -9.46
C ASP A 235 15.85 5.90 -8.08
N LEU A 236 16.13 4.98 -7.16
CA LEU A 236 16.67 5.29 -5.83
C LEU A 236 18.21 5.21 -5.80
N PRO A 237 18.86 5.98 -4.90
CA PRO A 237 20.32 5.90 -4.72
C PRO A 237 20.80 4.47 -4.42
N GLY A 238 22.02 4.15 -4.85
CA GLY A 238 22.62 2.84 -4.59
C GLY A 238 22.12 1.71 -5.50
N GLY A 239 21.37 2.01 -6.56
CA GLY A 239 20.77 0.99 -7.44
C GLY A 239 19.55 0.31 -6.81
N GLU A 240 19.00 0.91 -5.76
CA GLU A 240 17.78 0.46 -5.11
C GLU A 240 16.54 0.76 -5.97
N TRP A 241 15.45 0.07 -5.65
CA TRP A 241 14.21 0.16 -6.42
C TRP A 241 13.00 0.39 -5.51
N ARG A 242 11.92 0.89 -6.13
CA ARG A 242 10.62 1.08 -5.50
C ARG A 242 9.49 0.69 -6.44
N ARG A 243 8.32 0.44 -5.87
CA ARG A 243 7.06 0.33 -6.60
C ARG A 243 6.50 1.72 -6.86
N VAL A 244 5.92 1.91 -8.04
CA VAL A 244 5.30 3.17 -8.46
C VAL A 244 3.94 2.88 -9.08
N GLN A 245 2.92 3.55 -8.57
CA GLN A 245 1.62 3.67 -9.24
C GLN A 245 1.48 5.10 -9.76
N ARG A 246 1.04 5.20 -11.01
CA ARG A 246 0.66 6.43 -11.68
C ARG A 246 -0.85 6.61 -11.57
N ALA A 247 -1.32 7.81 -11.91
CA ALA A 247 -2.74 8.05 -12.07
C ALA A 247 -3.05 8.48 -13.50
N ALA A 248 -4.25 8.14 -13.97
CA ALA A 248 -4.82 8.59 -15.23
C ALA A 248 -5.96 9.58 -14.99
N GLY A 249 -6.44 10.26 -16.03
CA GLY A 249 -7.60 11.17 -15.97
C GLY A 249 -7.33 12.59 -15.48
N TYR A 250 -6.14 12.87 -14.92
CA TYR A 250 -5.72 14.23 -14.59
C TYR A 250 -5.27 14.99 -15.85
N GLN A 251 -6.03 16.02 -16.23
CA GLN A 251 -5.72 16.89 -17.36
C GLN A 251 -4.67 17.93 -16.97
N GLN A 252 -4.85 18.61 -15.83
CA GLN A 252 -3.91 19.61 -15.34
C GLN A 252 -3.78 19.56 -13.82
N ILE A 253 -2.53 19.59 -13.35
CA ILE A 253 -2.20 19.84 -11.95
C ILE A 253 -1.49 21.18 -11.90
N ILE A 254 -2.03 22.12 -11.14
CA ILE A 254 -1.55 23.50 -11.07
C ILE A 254 -1.16 23.79 -9.62
N VAL A 255 0.02 24.36 -9.42
CA VAL A 255 0.51 24.79 -8.11
C VAL A 255 0.97 26.25 -8.20
N ASN A 256 0.43 27.11 -7.33
CA ASN A 256 0.67 28.56 -7.36
C ASN A 256 0.51 29.19 -8.76
N GLY A 257 -0.44 28.69 -9.57
CA GLY A 257 -0.76 29.22 -10.90
C GLY A 257 0.14 28.73 -12.04
N GLN A 258 1.05 27.79 -11.78
CA GLN A 258 1.87 27.15 -12.81
C GLN A 258 1.50 25.67 -12.94
N ILE A 259 1.34 25.21 -14.19
CA ILE A 259 1.08 23.81 -14.49
C ILE A 259 2.32 22.99 -14.13
N THR A 260 2.15 21.99 -13.26
CA THR A 260 3.19 21.04 -12.86
C THR A 260 3.04 19.71 -13.58
N PHE A 261 1.81 19.29 -13.89
CA PHE A 261 1.51 18.15 -14.76
C PHE A 261 0.45 18.52 -15.80
N GLU A 262 0.62 18.02 -17.03
CA GLU A 262 -0.33 18.16 -18.13
C GLU A 262 -0.54 16.79 -18.80
N ASN A 263 -1.80 16.33 -18.85
CA ASN A 263 -2.19 15.03 -19.40
C ASN A 263 -1.35 13.85 -18.86
N GLY A 264 -1.14 13.82 -17.54
CA GLY A 264 -0.35 12.79 -16.87
C GLY A 264 1.18 12.98 -16.92
N GLU A 265 1.69 13.93 -17.69
CA GLU A 265 3.13 14.16 -17.85
C GLU A 265 3.65 15.30 -16.97
N CYS A 266 4.80 15.08 -16.33
CA CYS A 266 5.44 16.10 -15.50
C CYS A 266 6.10 17.17 -16.38
N THR A 267 5.78 18.44 -16.14
CA THR A 267 6.36 19.58 -16.87
C THR A 267 7.77 19.96 -16.39
N GLY A 268 8.20 19.45 -15.23
CA GLY A 268 9.42 19.86 -14.54
C GLY A 268 9.31 21.18 -13.74
N SER A 269 8.17 21.88 -13.83
CA SER A 269 7.93 23.09 -13.03
C SER A 269 7.85 22.75 -11.54
N THR A 270 8.62 23.46 -10.71
CA THR A 270 8.63 23.29 -9.24
C THR A 270 8.21 24.57 -8.51
N PRO A 271 6.99 25.10 -8.76
CA PRO A 271 6.52 26.39 -8.21
C PRO A 271 6.16 26.34 -6.72
N GLY A 272 6.44 25.23 -6.04
CA GLY A 272 6.15 25.02 -4.63
C GLY A 272 6.86 26.04 -3.75
N LYS A 273 6.18 26.46 -2.68
CA LYS A 273 6.71 27.42 -1.70
C LYS A 273 6.65 26.82 -0.31
N LEU A 274 7.65 27.15 0.51
CA LEU A 274 7.65 26.81 1.92
C LEU A 274 6.59 27.65 2.65
N LEU A 275 5.60 27.00 3.25
CA LEU A 275 4.57 27.69 4.03
C LEU A 275 5.10 28.04 5.42
N ARG A 276 4.99 29.31 5.80
CA ARG A 276 5.34 29.83 7.13
C ARG A 276 4.15 30.58 7.69
N HIS A 277 3.82 30.31 8.96
CA HIS A 277 2.70 30.96 9.64
C HIS A 277 1.35 30.83 8.88
N GLY A 278 1.18 29.73 8.14
CA GLY A 278 -0.05 29.42 7.42
C GLY A 278 -0.19 30.04 6.03
N ARG A 279 0.86 30.63 5.45
CA ARG A 279 0.87 31.21 4.09
C ARG A 279 2.24 31.02 3.41
N ALA A 280 2.29 31.17 2.09
CA ALA A 280 3.55 31.17 1.33
C ALA A 280 4.24 32.54 1.27
#